data_AF-A0A919E4U2-F1
#
_entry.id   AF-A0A919E4U2-F1
#
_cell.length_a   1.000
_cell.length_b   1.000
_cell.length_c   1.000
_cell.angle_alpha   90.00
_cell.angle_beta   90.00
_cell.angle_gamma   90.00
#
_symmetry.space_group_name_H-M   'P 1'
#
loop_
_entity.id
_entity.type
_entity.pdbx_description
1 polymer ?
#
loop_
_entity_poly.entity_id
_entity_poly.type
_entity_poly.pdbx_seq_one_letter_code
_entity_poly.pdbx_strand_id
1 'polypeptide(L)'
;MSFLRQNHPNTESKEILIIAHDVEDQSVLLDGLKDGIAVHHLDPSSPALEQIAAATAKFPAIETLHILSHGAPGQLNIGDMPVTNDTLQRADGAISAIKSNLVSGAKVALWACNIAAEKSGAVFIDTLERLLGANVFASSQPVGAVALGGTWSTGTLVPFSKASIDSYPHTLGVFDGVGGLANATDYTETDSGIDMTVTFNNGTASNLDAGGLGGSTDFVWTDVSGGFVSSVTFTFSAGIDISSFVYFETDTVSPGDYVFTVTNGTGTTQTLTDASFTGSGVVVTPGDWTNVTEFTVTTTATDFAPGFDTLNFTATVTNNNPTQTGVMPVDLTVTEDTASNLDLSGLTLADADGDTGVVLTLTASAGTMAATSGGGVTIGGSGTGT
;
A
#
# COMPACT_ATOMS: atom_id res chain seq x y z
N MET A 1 15.84 27.95 -3.60
CA MET A 1 17.06 27.12 -3.48
C MET A 1 16.69 25.92 -2.65
N SER A 2 16.45 24.78 -3.31
CA SER A 2 16.12 23.52 -2.66
C SER A 2 17.40 22.96 -2.03
N PHE A 3 17.41 22.80 -0.71
CA PHE A 3 18.43 22.04 -0.02
C PHE A 3 17.95 20.59 0.01
N LEU A 4 18.45 19.77 -0.92
CA LEU A 4 18.44 18.34 -0.76
C LEU A 4 19.19 18.02 0.54
N ARG A 5 18.48 17.59 1.59
CA ARG A 5 19.13 16.98 2.77
C ARG A 5 19.75 15.66 2.29
N GLN A 6 21.05 15.67 2.02
CA GLN A 6 21.81 14.42 2.01
C GLN A 6 21.77 13.88 3.44
N ASN A 7 21.00 12.81 3.65
CA ASN A 7 21.03 12.02 4.88
C ASN A 7 22.44 11.42 5.02
N HIS A 8 23.34 12.12 5.71
CA HIS A 8 24.52 11.50 6.28
C HIS A 8 24.04 10.49 7.33
N PRO A 9 24.48 9.22 7.29
CA PRO A 9 24.10 8.25 8.32
C PRO A 9 24.68 8.73 9.65
N ASN A 10 23.82 9.28 10.50
CA ASN A 10 24.17 9.61 11.87
C ASN A 10 24.26 8.29 12.63
N THR A 11 25.48 7.79 12.84
CA THR A 11 25.76 6.51 13.53
C THR A 11 25.36 6.52 15.00
N GLU A 12 24.94 7.66 15.55
CA GLU A 12 24.35 7.81 16.88
C GLU A 12 22.81 7.66 16.89
N SER A 13 22.18 7.41 15.73
CA SER A 13 20.73 7.21 15.65
C SER A 13 20.35 5.92 16.37
N LYS A 14 19.45 6.02 17.34
CA LYS A 14 18.93 4.88 18.09
C LYS A 14 17.68 4.27 17.47
N GLU A 15 17.18 4.88 16.40
CA GLU A 15 16.01 4.43 15.66
C GLU A 15 16.37 4.29 14.19
N ILE A 16 15.91 3.21 13.56
CA ILE A 16 16.07 2.97 12.13
C ILE A 16 14.73 2.55 11.53
N LEU A 17 14.41 3.13 10.38
CA LEU A 17 13.31 2.76 9.51
C LEU A 17 13.86 2.00 8.30
N ILE A 18 13.48 0.73 8.20
CA ILE A 18 13.65 -0.09 7.01
C ILE A 18 12.40 0.08 6.15
N ILE A 19 12.57 0.29 4.85
CA ILE A 19 11.46 0.49 3.91
C ILE A 19 11.60 -0.50 2.77
N ALA A 20 10.56 -1.31 2.55
CA ALA A 20 10.45 -2.17 1.39
C ALA A 20 10.31 -1.32 0.11
N HIS A 21 10.91 -1.76 -1.00
CA HIS A 21 11.00 -0.96 -2.22
C HIS A 21 9.65 -0.79 -2.94
N ASP A 22 8.72 -1.70 -2.67
CA ASP A 22 7.39 -1.84 -3.27
C ASP A 22 6.33 -0.96 -2.60
N VAL A 23 6.63 -0.37 -1.44
CA VAL A 23 5.71 0.61 -0.79
C VAL A 23 5.57 1.84 -1.67
N GLU A 24 4.35 2.18 -2.04
CA GLU A 24 4.06 3.33 -2.90
C GLU A 24 4.16 4.66 -2.14
N ASP A 25 4.47 5.75 -2.87
CA ASP A 25 4.56 7.12 -2.36
C ASP A 25 5.34 7.31 -1.05
N GLN A 26 6.42 6.54 -0.88
CA GLN A 26 7.30 6.59 0.30
C GLN A 26 7.75 8.02 0.64
N SER A 27 7.93 8.88 -0.37
CA SER A 27 8.33 10.28 -0.18
C SER A 27 7.32 11.06 0.67
N VAL A 28 6.02 10.79 0.56
CA VAL A 28 4.99 11.46 1.37
C VAL A 28 5.19 11.16 2.85
N LEU A 29 5.48 9.90 3.19
CA LEU A 29 5.77 9.49 4.56
C LEU A 29 7.13 10.05 5.03
N LEU A 30 8.14 9.98 4.17
CA LEU A 30 9.51 10.40 4.48
C LEU A 30 9.64 11.91 4.68
N ASP A 31 8.83 12.73 4.00
CA ASP A 31 8.78 14.18 4.19
C ASP A 31 8.34 14.57 5.61
N GLY A 32 7.58 13.70 6.28
CA GLY A 32 7.19 13.84 7.67
C GLY A 32 7.91 12.90 8.63
N LEU A 33 9.01 12.25 8.22
CA LEU A 33 9.78 11.39 9.12
C LEU A 33 10.32 12.22 10.29
N LYS A 34 10.16 11.70 11.51
CA LYS A 34 10.67 12.34 12.72
C LYS A 34 12.20 12.39 12.71
N ASP A 35 12.74 13.48 13.23
CA ASP A 35 14.19 13.68 13.35
C ASP A 35 14.85 12.57 14.17
N GLY A 36 16.06 12.17 13.78
CA GLY A 36 16.87 11.18 14.49
C GLY A 36 16.60 9.72 14.10
N ILE A 37 15.70 9.48 13.15
CA ILE A 37 15.45 8.14 12.58
C ILE A 37 16.31 7.96 11.33
N ALA A 38 17.19 6.96 11.33
CA ALA A 38 17.94 6.58 10.14
C ALA A 38 17.02 5.84 9.15
N VAL A 39 17.24 5.99 7.85
CA VAL A 39 16.43 5.32 6.81
C VAL A 39 17.30 4.36 6.01
N HIS A 40 16.77 3.17 5.74
CA HIS A 40 17.36 2.20 4.82
C HIS A 40 16.28 1.63 3.89
N HIS A 41 16.44 1.84 2.59
CA HIS A 41 15.61 1.22 1.57
C HIS A 41 16.17 -0.15 1.22
N LEU A 42 15.29 -1.15 1.17
CA LEU A 42 15.62 -2.49 0.72
C LEU A 42 15.74 -2.53 -0.80
N ASP A 43 16.64 -3.36 -1.30
CA ASP A 43 16.80 -3.67 -2.71
C ASP A 43 15.92 -4.88 -3.09
N PRO A 44 15.18 -4.83 -4.22
CA PRO A 44 14.31 -5.93 -4.67
C PRO A 44 15.04 -7.24 -4.96
N SER A 45 16.33 -7.19 -5.33
CA SER A 45 17.06 -8.35 -5.84
C SER A 45 17.75 -9.19 -4.76
N SER A 46 17.62 -8.81 -3.49
CA SER A 46 18.35 -9.42 -2.37
C SER A 46 17.43 -9.81 -1.22
N PRO A 47 17.69 -10.92 -0.52
CA PRO A 47 16.91 -11.33 0.65
C PRO A 47 16.79 -10.22 1.72
N ALA A 48 15.57 -9.95 2.18
CA ALA A 48 15.27 -8.81 3.04
C ALA A 48 15.97 -8.90 4.42
N LEU A 49 16.02 -10.08 5.03
CA LEU A 49 16.58 -10.25 6.38
C LEU A 49 18.09 -9.97 6.42
N GLU A 50 18.82 -10.37 5.39
CA GLU A 50 20.25 -10.13 5.22
C GLU A 50 20.54 -8.63 5.05
N GLN A 51 19.68 -7.93 4.32
CA GLN A 51 19.77 -6.49 4.17
C GLN A 51 19.46 -5.76 5.48
N ILE A 52 18.42 -6.17 6.21
CA ILE A 52 18.10 -5.62 7.54
C ILE A 52 19.26 -5.86 8.51
N ALA A 53 19.87 -7.05 8.49
CA ALA A 53 21.06 -7.35 9.28
C ALA A 53 22.23 -6.40 8.93
N ALA A 54 22.51 -6.21 7.64
CA ALA A 54 23.57 -5.30 7.18
C ALA A 54 23.28 -3.83 7.51
N ALA A 55 22.01 -3.41 7.49
CA ALA A 55 21.58 -2.06 7.81
C ALA A 55 21.70 -1.79 9.32
N THR A 56 21.19 -2.69 10.15
CA THR A 56 21.25 -2.59 11.61
C THR A 56 22.67 -2.66 12.15
N ALA A 57 23.58 -3.39 11.50
CA ALA A 57 25.00 -3.42 11.86
C ALA A 57 25.72 -2.06 11.76
N LYS A 58 25.14 -1.07 11.06
CA LYS A 58 25.68 0.29 10.99
C LYS A 58 25.36 1.13 12.23
N PHE A 59 24.45 0.66 13.09
CA PHE A 59 23.95 1.38 14.25
C PHE A 59 24.01 0.46 15.48
N PRO A 60 25.03 0.57 16.34
CA PRO A 60 25.05 -0.18 17.59
C PRO A 60 24.00 0.37 18.56
N ALA A 61 23.34 -0.51 19.31
CA ALA A 61 22.37 -0.15 20.36
C ALA A 61 21.09 0.54 19.85
N ILE A 62 20.44 -0.07 18.85
CA ILE A 62 19.11 0.35 18.36
C ILE A 62 18.05 0.14 19.45
N GLU A 63 17.33 1.20 19.77
CA GLU A 63 16.17 1.21 20.68
C GLU A 63 14.87 0.87 19.94
N THR A 64 14.72 1.34 18.69
CA THR A 64 13.54 1.05 17.85
C THR A 64 13.95 0.68 16.42
N LEU A 65 13.53 -0.48 15.96
CA LEU A 65 13.56 -0.91 14.56
C LEU A 65 12.16 -0.79 13.98
N HIS A 66 11.96 0.08 13.01
CA HIS A 66 10.73 0.16 12.21
C HIS A 66 10.93 -0.59 10.89
N ILE A 67 9.93 -1.35 10.46
CA ILE A 67 9.89 -1.98 9.13
C ILE A 67 8.58 -1.55 8.49
N LEU A 68 8.68 -0.83 7.37
CA LEU A 68 7.55 -0.39 6.54
C LEU A 68 7.50 -1.26 5.29
N SER A 69 6.42 -2.00 5.11
CA SER A 69 6.22 -2.93 3.99
C SER A 69 4.74 -3.23 3.81
N HIS A 70 4.40 -3.98 2.77
CA HIS A 70 3.12 -4.68 2.74
C HIS A 70 3.13 -5.86 3.72
N GLY A 71 1.96 -6.43 3.99
CA GLY A 71 1.89 -7.62 4.82
C GLY A 71 0.51 -8.25 4.87
N ALA A 72 0.48 -9.41 5.50
CA ALA A 72 -0.69 -10.25 5.65
C ALA A 72 -0.60 -11.05 6.98
N PRO A 73 -1.65 -11.78 7.40
CA PRO A 73 -1.64 -12.53 8.67
C PRO A 73 -0.41 -13.44 8.82
N GLY A 74 0.54 -13.04 9.67
CA GLY A 74 1.76 -13.81 9.95
C GLY A 74 2.91 -13.67 8.93
N GLN A 75 2.91 -12.62 8.11
CA GLN A 75 3.89 -12.43 7.04
C GLN A 75 4.17 -10.95 6.72
N LEU A 76 5.44 -10.60 6.47
CA LEU A 76 5.84 -9.35 5.81
C LEU A 76 6.05 -9.61 4.32
N ASN A 77 5.43 -8.80 3.47
CA ASN A 77 5.62 -8.84 2.02
C ASN A 77 6.63 -7.77 1.63
N ILE A 78 7.78 -8.21 1.13
CA ILE A 78 8.91 -7.36 0.75
C ILE A 78 9.40 -7.87 -0.61
N GLY A 79 8.87 -7.28 -1.68
CA GLY A 79 9.04 -7.83 -3.02
C GLY A 79 8.57 -9.28 -3.12
N ASP A 80 9.33 -10.06 -3.88
CA ASP A 80 8.99 -11.46 -4.20
C ASP A 80 9.45 -12.47 -3.13
N MET A 81 10.06 -12.00 -2.03
CA MET A 81 10.64 -12.85 -0.98
C MET A 81 10.03 -12.55 0.38
N PRO A 82 8.85 -13.07 0.67
CA PRO A 82 8.17 -12.80 1.92
C PRO A 82 8.90 -13.37 3.15
N VAL A 83 8.76 -12.64 4.24
CA VAL A 83 9.27 -13.05 5.55
C VAL A 83 8.14 -13.71 6.33
N THR A 84 8.14 -15.03 6.32
CA THR A 84 7.22 -15.91 7.06
C THR A 84 7.92 -16.57 8.25
N ASN A 85 7.20 -17.34 9.07
CA ASN A 85 7.80 -18.14 10.14
C ASN A 85 8.89 -19.11 9.63
N ASP A 86 8.69 -19.73 8.46
CA ASP A 86 9.67 -20.62 7.85
C ASP A 86 10.91 -19.87 7.36
N THR A 87 10.73 -18.65 6.83
CA THR A 87 11.83 -17.77 6.48
C THR A 87 12.63 -17.38 7.73
N LEU A 88 11.95 -16.99 8.82
CA LEU A 88 12.59 -16.63 10.09
C LEU A 88 13.40 -17.78 10.70
N GLN A 89 12.87 -19.02 10.65
CA GLN A 89 13.56 -20.20 11.20
C GLN A 89 14.77 -20.65 10.36
N ARG A 90 14.80 -20.33 9.07
CA ARG A 90 15.93 -20.65 8.18
C ARG A 90 17.02 -19.57 8.20
N ALA A 91 16.70 -18.36 8.64
CA ALA A 91 17.58 -17.19 8.58
C ALA A 91 18.37 -16.93 9.89
N ASP A 92 18.81 -17.98 10.59
CA ASP A 92 19.47 -17.88 11.91
C ASP A 92 20.62 -16.86 11.96
N GLY A 93 21.43 -16.78 10.89
CA GLY A 93 22.56 -15.86 10.79
C GLY A 93 22.12 -14.39 10.74
N ALA A 94 21.15 -14.07 9.87
CA ALA A 94 20.61 -12.72 9.74
C ALA A 94 19.88 -12.28 11.01
N ILE A 95 19.04 -13.16 11.57
CA ILE A 95 18.31 -12.91 12.83
C ILE A 95 19.27 -12.66 13.99
N SER A 96 20.32 -13.47 14.13
CA SER A 96 21.33 -13.27 15.18
C SER A 96 22.09 -11.95 15.00
N ALA A 97 22.39 -11.57 13.75
CA ALA A 97 23.03 -10.30 13.45
C ALA A 97 22.13 -9.12 13.81
N ILE A 98 20.85 -9.13 13.42
CA ILE A 98 19.88 -8.09 13.79
C ILE A 98 19.81 -7.97 15.32
N LYS A 99 19.58 -9.09 16.02
CA LYS A 99 19.51 -9.16 17.48
C LYS A 99 20.71 -8.53 18.16
N SER A 100 21.93 -8.78 17.68
CA SER A 100 23.15 -8.28 18.32
C SER A 100 23.30 -6.75 18.26
N ASN A 101 22.54 -6.07 17.40
CA ASN A 101 22.51 -4.61 17.30
C ASN A 101 21.36 -3.97 18.08
N LEU A 102 20.38 -4.75 18.56
CA LEU A 102 19.27 -4.28 19.37
C LEU A 102 19.65 -4.17 20.85
N VAL A 103 19.16 -3.15 21.55
CA VAL A 103 19.24 -3.10 23.01
C VAL A 103 18.27 -4.10 23.65
N SER A 104 18.52 -4.45 24.91
CA SER A 104 17.56 -5.26 25.69
C SER A 104 16.21 -4.54 25.78
N GLY A 105 15.14 -5.22 25.36
CA GLY A 105 13.79 -4.66 25.34
C GLY A 105 13.55 -3.63 24.24
N ALA A 106 14.39 -3.62 23.20
CA ALA A 106 14.14 -2.83 21.99
C ALA A 106 12.72 -3.07 21.44
N LYS A 107 12.22 -2.08 20.70
CA LYS A 107 10.94 -2.17 20.01
C LYS A 107 11.17 -2.52 18.55
N VAL A 108 10.38 -3.46 18.03
CA VAL A 108 10.32 -3.77 16.61
C VAL A 108 8.92 -3.44 16.14
N ALA A 109 8.77 -2.37 15.36
CA ALA A 109 7.48 -1.91 14.86
C ALA A 109 7.31 -2.34 13.40
N LEU A 110 6.32 -3.16 13.13
CA LEU A 110 5.93 -3.61 11.80
C LEU A 110 4.77 -2.74 11.30
N TRP A 111 5.04 -1.89 10.33
CA TRP A 111 4.06 -1.06 9.64
C TRP A 111 3.68 -1.78 8.35
N ALA A 112 2.68 -2.64 8.46
CA ALA A 112 2.20 -3.51 7.39
C ALA A 112 0.79 -4.02 7.75
N CYS A 113 -0.05 -4.26 6.75
CA CYS A 113 -1.43 -4.70 6.96
C CYS A 113 -1.50 -6.06 7.66
N ASN A 114 -2.45 -6.21 8.59
CA ASN A 114 -2.96 -7.47 9.13
C ASN A 114 -1.95 -8.48 9.71
N ILE A 115 -0.68 -8.14 9.92
CA ILE A 115 0.35 -9.08 10.40
C ILE A 115 -0.03 -9.75 11.72
N ALA A 116 -0.65 -9.02 12.64
CA ALA A 116 -1.09 -9.55 13.93
C ALA A 116 -2.51 -10.14 13.90
N ALA A 117 -3.13 -10.25 12.72
CA ALA A 117 -4.43 -10.87 12.59
C ALA A 117 -4.33 -12.40 12.67
N GLU A 118 -5.45 -13.02 13.02
CA GLU A 118 -5.61 -14.47 13.07
C GLU A 118 -4.62 -15.20 14.00
N LYS A 119 -4.62 -16.54 13.92
CA LYS A 119 -3.71 -17.38 14.70
C LYS A 119 -2.30 -17.37 14.13
N SER A 120 -2.15 -17.32 12.80
CA SER A 120 -0.86 -17.22 12.10
C SER A 120 -0.08 -15.97 12.54
N GLY A 121 -0.76 -14.83 12.64
CA GLY A 121 -0.18 -13.58 13.12
C GLY A 121 0.35 -13.68 14.54
N ALA A 122 -0.45 -14.21 15.47
CA ALA A 122 0.02 -14.41 16.85
C ALA A 122 1.28 -15.29 16.93
N VAL A 123 1.37 -16.35 16.10
CA VAL A 123 2.55 -17.22 16.03
C VAL A 123 3.77 -16.51 15.45
N PHE A 124 3.57 -15.68 14.42
CA PHE A 124 4.63 -14.88 13.81
C PHE A 124 5.22 -13.87 14.79
N ILE A 125 4.36 -13.13 15.50
CA ILE A 125 4.78 -12.15 16.51
C ILE A 125 5.57 -12.83 17.63
N ASP A 126 5.05 -13.90 18.24
CA ASP A 126 5.75 -14.64 19.31
C ASP A 126 7.11 -15.21 18.83
N THR A 127 7.15 -15.72 17.60
CA THR A 127 8.39 -16.23 17.00
C THR A 127 9.42 -15.11 16.84
N LEU A 128 9.01 -13.96 16.30
CA LEU A 128 9.91 -12.84 16.07
C LEU A 128 10.41 -12.22 17.39
N GLU A 129 9.52 -12.07 18.39
CA GLU A 129 9.89 -11.60 19.74
C GLU A 129 10.93 -12.52 20.39
N ARG A 130 10.71 -13.83 20.34
CA ARG A 130 11.63 -14.83 20.89
C ARG A 130 12.99 -14.81 20.20
N LEU A 131 12.98 -14.73 18.88
CA LEU A 131 14.19 -14.71 18.07
C LEU A 131 15.02 -13.46 18.35
N LEU A 132 14.40 -12.28 18.29
CA LEU A 132 15.08 -10.99 18.47
C LEU A 132 15.33 -10.61 19.94
N GLY A 133 14.56 -11.16 20.89
CA GLY A 133 14.59 -10.71 22.28
C GLY A 133 14.09 -9.27 22.45
N ALA A 134 13.13 -8.88 21.61
CA ALA A 134 12.59 -7.53 21.50
C ALA A 134 11.05 -7.58 21.59
N ASN A 135 10.42 -6.44 21.90
CA ASN A 135 8.96 -6.32 21.89
C ASN A 135 8.50 -6.00 20.47
N VAL A 136 7.63 -6.82 19.88
CA VAL A 136 7.15 -6.64 18.51
C VAL A 136 5.76 -6.02 18.52
N PHE A 137 5.60 -4.95 17.74
CA PHE A 137 4.36 -4.19 17.57
C PHE A 137 3.91 -4.31 16.13
N ALA A 138 2.69 -4.78 15.90
CA ALA A 138 2.12 -4.96 14.57
C ALA A 138 0.60 -4.74 14.61
N SER A 139 0.01 -4.44 13.46
CA SER A 139 -1.44 -4.24 13.34
C SER A 139 -2.15 -5.54 13.00
N SER A 140 -3.34 -5.76 13.56
CA SER A 140 -4.28 -6.78 13.09
C SER A 140 -5.33 -6.22 12.12
N GLN A 141 -5.10 -5.00 11.63
CA GLN A 141 -5.97 -4.23 10.74
C GLN A 141 -5.12 -3.65 9.59
N PRO A 142 -5.73 -3.19 8.50
CA PRO A 142 -5.02 -2.49 7.44
C PRO A 142 -4.23 -1.29 8.00
N VAL A 143 -2.99 -1.09 7.52
CA VAL A 143 -2.14 0.03 7.90
C VAL A 143 -2.07 1.03 6.75
N GLY A 144 -2.26 2.32 7.03
CA GLY A 144 -2.26 3.37 6.02
C GLY A 144 -3.43 4.34 6.14
N ALA A 145 -3.92 4.83 5.01
CA ALA A 145 -4.94 5.87 4.90
C ALA A 145 -6.24 5.48 5.60
N VAL A 146 -6.73 6.35 6.49
CA VAL A 146 -7.97 6.13 7.25
C VAL A 146 -9.20 6.11 6.34
N ALA A 147 -9.18 6.89 5.25
CA ALA A 147 -10.25 6.91 4.26
C ALA A 147 -10.46 5.54 3.58
N LEU A 148 -9.42 4.71 3.56
CA LEU A 148 -9.40 3.35 3.03
C LEU A 148 -9.52 2.28 4.14
N GLY A 149 -9.98 2.67 5.33
CA GLY A 149 -10.10 1.75 6.48
C GLY A 149 -8.78 1.41 7.17
N GLY A 150 -7.68 2.09 6.82
CA GLY A 150 -6.36 1.92 7.41
C GLY A 150 -6.19 2.58 8.79
N THR A 151 -5.15 2.16 9.51
CA THR A 151 -4.70 2.78 10.77
C THR A 151 -3.18 2.88 10.85
N TRP A 152 -2.66 3.87 11.58
CA TRP A 152 -1.23 3.93 11.94
C TRP A 152 -1.00 3.53 13.39
N SER A 153 -1.92 2.80 14.01
CA SER A 153 -1.80 2.37 15.42
C SER A 153 -1.42 0.90 15.53
N THR A 154 -0.16 0.63 15.83
CA THR A 154 0.39 -0.72 16.12
C THR A 154 0.64 -0.95 17.62
N GLY A 155 0.35 0.05 18.47
CA GLY A 155 0.65 0.02 19.91
C GLY A 155 2.00 0.65 20.29
N THR A 156 2.73 1.22 19.33
CA THR A 156 3.95 2.02 19.56
C THR A 156 3.87 3.39 18.90
N LEU A 157 4.89 4.23 19.10
CA LEU A 157 4.99 5.54 18.48
C LEU A 157 5.24 5.40 16.96
N VAL A 158 4.44 6.11 16.18
CA VAL A 158 4.59 6.17 14.71
C VAL A 158 5.82 6.99 14.34
N PRO A 159 6.66 6.57 13.38
CA PRO A 159 7.87 7.31 13.00
C PRO A 159 7.57 8.57 12.16
N PHE A 160 6.32 8.74 11.72
CA PHE A 160 5.90 9.82 10.83
C PHE A 160 5.09 10.89 11.58
N SER A 161 5.05 12.10 11.01
CA SER A 161 4.20 13.19 11.45
C SER A 161 2.73 12.91 11.14
N LYS A 162 1.80 13.57 11.86
CA LYS A 162 0.37 13.47 11.56
C LYS A 162 0.04 13.97 10.14
N ALA A 163 0.70 15.05 9.71
CA ALA A 163 0.46 15.64 8.39
C ALA A 163 0.84 14.68 7.25
N SER A 164 2.00 14.01 7.34
CA SER A 164 2.43 13.03 6.33
C SER A 164 1.57 11.77 6.32
N ILE A 165 1.14 11.31 7.51
CA ILE A 165 0.18 10.20 7.63
C ILE A 165 -1.16 10.54 6.99
N ASP A 166 -1.65 11.77 7.22
CA ASP A 166 -2.94 12.22 6.66
C ASP A 166 -2.86 12.44 5.15
N SER A 167 -1.68 12.77 4.64
CA SER A 167 -1.45 12.96 3.20
C SER A 167 -1.10 11.67 2.47
N TYR A 168 -0.84 10.56 3.20
CA TYR A 168 -0.50 9.29 2.58
C TYR A 168 -1.77 8.64 2.01
N PRO A 169 -1.88 8.47 0.69
CA PRO A 169 -3.15 8.13 0.06
C PRO A 169 -3.43 6.61 0.04
N HIS A 170 -2.48 5.79 0.48
CA HIS A 170 -2.53 4.33 0.30
C HIS A 170 -2.73 3.57 1.61
N THR A 171 -3.15 2.31 1.50
CA THR A 171 -2.92 1.29 2.51
C THR A 171 -1.78 0.38 2.09
N LEU A 172 -1.15 -0.28 3.05
CA LEU A 172 -0.09 -1.26 2.81
C LEU A 172 -0.68 -2.66 2.51
N GLY A 173 -1.86 -2.67 1.88
CA GLY A 173 -2.70 -3.84 1.65
C GLY A 173 -2.19 -4.73 0.53
N VAL A 174 -2.65 -5.98 0.53
CA VAL A 174 -2.41 -6.99 -0.51
C VAL A 174 -3.63 -7.90 -0.59
N PHE A 175 -3.89 -8.48 -1.76
CA PHE A 175 -4.72 -9.69 -1.83
C PHE A 175 -3.80 -10.89 -1.93
N ASP A 176 -3.83 -11.78 -0.95
CA ASP A 176 -2.85 -12.86 -0.84
C ASP A 176 -3.47 -14.24 -0.69
N GLY A 177 -4.77 -14.37 -0.91
CA GLY A 177 -5.45 -15.66 -0.78
C GLY A 177 -5.91 -15.96 0.65
N VAL A 178 -5.40 -15.27 1.67
CA VAL A 178 -5.65 -15.60 3.09
C VAL A 178 -6.99 -15.02 3.56
N GLY A 179 -7.79 -15.87 4.22
CA GLY A 179 -9.06 -15.44 4.81
C GLY A 179 -10.19 -15.18 3.80
N GLY A 180 -9.91 -15.31 2.50
CA GLY A 180 -10.94 -15.26 1.46
C GLY A 180 -11.83 -16.50 1.43
N LEU A 181 -12.93 -16.36 0.70
CA LEU A 181 -14.00 -17.33 0.60
C LEU A 181 -14.10 -17.85 -0.83
N ALA A 182 -13.83 -19.14 -1.01
CA ALA A 182 -14.13 -19.84 -2.25
C ALA A 182 -15.59 -20.36 -2.26
N ASN A 183 -16.34 -20.10 -3.33
CA ASN A 183 -17.68 -20.63 -3.54
C ASN A 183 -17.95 -20.91 -5.03
N ALA A 184 -18.19 -22.19 -5.36
CA ALA A 184 -18.38 -22.64 -6.73
C ALA A 184 -17.23 -22.14 -7.62
N THR A 185 -17.48 -21.22 -8.55
CA THR A 185 -16.48 -20.69 -9.49
C THR A 185 -15.71 -19.47 -8.98
N ASP A 186 -16.14 -18.86 -7.88
CA ASP A 186 -15.65 -17.57 -7.44
C ASP A 186 -14.83 -17.68 -6.17
N TYR A 187 -13.78 -16.88 -6.08
CA TYR A 187 -13.04 -16.60 -4.87
C TYR A 187 -13.21 -15.12 -4.53
N THR A 188 -13.55 -14.80 -3.29
CA THR A 188 -13.66 -13.41 -2.83
C THR A 188 -12.76 -13.18 -1.62
N GLU A 189 -11.99 -12.10 -1.66
CA GLU A 189 -11.15 -11.63 -0.56
C GLU A 189 -11.41 -10.14 -0.33
N THR A 190 -11.41 -9.73 0.93
CA THR A 190 -11.55 -8.33 1.31
C THR A 190 -10.28 -7.87 1.99
N ASP A 191 -9.57 -6.93 1.38
CA ASP A 191 -8.46 -6.24 2.01
C ASP A 191 -8.62 -4.72 1.84
N SER A 192 -8.25 -3.96 2.88
CA SER A 192 -8.30 -2.49 2.85
C SER A 192 -9.67 -1.92 2.42
N GLY A 193 -10.77 -2.61 2.76
CA GLY A 193 -12.14 -2.24 2.39
C GLY A 193 -12.51 -2.45 0.91
N ILE A 194 -11.62 -3.05 0.13
CA ILE A 194 -11.86 -3.44 -1.26
C ILE A 194 -12.12 -4.94 -1.32
N ASP A 195 -13.21 -5.33 -1.99
CA ASP A 195 -13.50 -6.73 -2.27
C ASP A 195 -12.91 -7.06 -3.64
N MET A 196 -11.93 -7.97 -3.67
CA MET A 196 -11.52 -8.65 -4.89
C MET A 196 -12.40 -9.88 -5.08
N THR A 197 -12.96 -10.04 -6.27
CA THR A 197 -13.60 -11.30 -6.68
C THR A 197 -12.91 -11.84 -7.93
N VAL A 198 -12.47 -13.10 -7.85
CA VAL A 198 -11.84 -13.83 -8.93
C VAL A 198 -12.76 -14.95 -9.39
N THR A 199 -13.17 -14.88 -10.65
CA THR A 199 -14.09 -15.84 -11.26
C THR A 199 -13.37 -16.65 -12.32
N PHE A 200 -13.38 -17.97 -12.14
CA PHE A 200 -12.91 -18.92 -13.15
C PHE A 200 -14.07 -19.29 -14.09
N ASN A 201 -13.84 -19.25 -15.41
CA ASN A 201 -14.92 -19.55 -16.36
C ASN A 201 -15.32 -21.04 -16.40
N ASN A 202 -14.54 -21.91 -15.76
CA ASN A 202 -14.82 -23.31 -15.54
C ASN A 202 -14.06 -23.77 -14.28
N GLY A 203 -14.48 -24.89 -13.69
CA GLY A 203 -13.88 -25.41 -12.46
C GLY A 203 -14.48 -24.81 -11.20
N THR A 204 -13.87 -25.15 -10.06
CA THR A 204 -14.26 -24.66 -8.74
C THR A 204 -13.08 -23.91 -8.14
N ALA A 205 -13.30 -22.66 -7.70
CA ALA A 205 -12.27 -21.91 -6.99
C ALA A 205 -11.90 -22.66 -5.70
N SER A 206 -10.61 -22.66 -5.39
CA SER A 206 -10.05 -23.27 -4.18
C SER A 206 -8.93 -22.41 -3.66
N ASN A 207 -8.80 -22.38 -2.34
CA ASN A 207 -7.67 -21.85 -1.61
C ASN A 207 -7.23 -22.92 -0.58
N LEU A 208 -5.93 -23.08 -0.39
CA LEU A 208 -5.32 -24.05 0.52
C LEU A 208 -4.14 -23.38 1.17
N ASP A 209 -4.24 -23.35 2.50
CA ASP A 209 -3.15 -23.11 3.42
C ASP A 209 -2.09 -24.20 3.30
N ALA A 210 -1.24 -24.08 2.26
CA ALA A 210 -0.15 -24.98 1.95
C ALA A 210 1.02 -24.16 1.41
N GLY A 211 1.62 -23.35 2.28
CA GLY A 211 2.83 -22.59 1.96
C GLY A 211 3.81 -23.39 1.09
N GLY A 212 4.24 -22.81 -0.02
CA GLY A 212 5.15 -23.49 -0.96
C GLY A 212 5.20 -22.96 -2.39
N LEU A 213 4.15 -22.27 -2.85
CA LEU A 213 4.11 -21.60 -4.16
C LEU A 213 3.88 -20.10 -3.95
N GLY A 214 4.51 -19.24 -4.77
CA GLY A 214 4.39 -17.77 -4.70
C GLY A 214 4.90 -17.04 -3.43
N GLY A 215 5.16 -17.77 -2.34
CA GLY A 215 5.75 -17.24 -1.10
C GLY A 215 4.74 -16.90 0.00
N SER A 216 3.44 -16.88 -0.30
CA SER A 216 2.38 -16.69 0.68
C SER A 216 2.08 -17.94 1.53
N THR A 217 1.23 -17.76 2.54
CA THR A 217 0.64 -18.85 3.30
C THR A 217 -0.50 -19.55 2.57
N ASP A 218 -1.23 -18.87 1.68
CA ASP A 218 -2.35 -19.40 0.90
C ASP A 218 -2.28 -18.91 -0.55
N PHE A 219 -2.71 -19.72 -1.51
CA PHE A 219 -2.79 -19.30 -2.91
C PHE A 219 -4.13 -19.73 -3.48
N VAL A 220 -4.59 -19.07 -4.53
CA VAL A 220 -5.90 -19.33 -5.10
C VAL A 220 -5.74 -19.97 -6.46
N TRP A 221 -6.43 -21.08 -6.68
CA TRP A 221 -6.43 -21.77 -7.96
C TRP A 221 -7.81 -22.36 -8.24
N THR A 222 -7.94 -23.00 -9.39
CA THR A 222 -9.15 -23.71 -9.80
C THR A 222 -8.95 -25.22 -9.78
N ASP A 223 -9.87 -25.93 -9.15
CA ASP A 223 -10.02 -27.39 -9.30
C ASP A 223 -10.97 -27.67 -10.47
N VAL A 224 -10.45 -28.25 -11.54
CA VAL A 224 -11.22 -28.59 -12.75
C VAL A 224 -11.50 -30.09 -12.79
N SER A 225 -12.75 -30.48 -12.48
CA SER A 225 -13.25 -31.85 -12.70
C SER A 225 -13.89 -31.99 -14.09
N GLY A 226 -13.03 -31.97 -15.13
CA GLY A 226 -13.43 -32.18 -16.52
C GLY A 226 -13.64 -30.88 -17.30
N GLY A 227 -12.85 -30.70 -18.37
CA GLY A 227 -12.71 -29.43 -19.10
C GLY A 227 -11.52 -28.62 -18.60
N PHE A 228 -11.16 -27.56 -19.33
CA PHE A 228 -10.06 -26.65 -18.97
C PHE A 228 -10.61 -25.25 -18.72
N VAL A 229 -9.91 -24.46 -17.92
CA VAL A 229 -10.18 -23.02 -17.79
C VAL A 229 -9.66 -22.35 -19.06
N SER A 230 -10.30 -21.29 -19.54
CA SER A 230 -9.77 -20.50 -20.67
C SER A 230 -9.77 -19.02 -20.40
N SER A 231 -10.45 -18.59 -19.34
CA SER A 231 -10.39 -17.24 -18.84
C SER A 231 -10.58 -17.17 -17.33
N VAL A 232 -9.83 -16.28 -16.69
CA VAL A 232 -10.01 -15.85 -15.30
C VAL A 232 -10.36 -14.37 -15.31
N THR A 233 -11.36 -13.96 -14.53
CA THR A 233 -11.76 -12.55 -14.39
C THR A 233 -11.53 -12.09 -12.98
N PHE A 234 -10.81 -10.99 -12.81
CA PHE A 234 -10.60 -10.31 -11.54
C PHE A 234 -11.46 -9.05 -11.54
N THR A 235 -12.26 -8.87 -10.49
CA THR A 235 -13.09 -7.67 -10.27
C THR A 235 -12.79 -7.09 -8.90
N PHE A 236 -12.91 -5.77 -8.79
CA PHE A 236 -12.69 -5.04 -7.54
C PHE A 236 -13.88 -4.14 -7.23
N SER A 237 -14.27 -4.04 -5.96
CA SER A 237 -15.39 -3.20 -5.53
C SER A 237 -15.14 -1.69 -5.68
N ALA A 238 -13.88 -1.27 -5.83
CA ALA A 238 -13.47 0.07 -6.23
C ALA A 238 -12.23 0.02 -7.13
N GLY A 239 -11.87 1.14 -7.74
CA GLY A 239 -10.67 1.22 -8.56
C GLY A 239 -9.40 1.07 -7.75
N ILE A 240 -8.46 0.26 -8.23
CA ILE A 240 -7.15 0.06 -7.60
C ILE A 240 -6.03 0.25 -8.63
N ASP A 241 -4.87 0.73 -8.19
CA ASP A 241 -3.65 0.67 -8.99
C ASP A 241 -2.91 -0.62 -8.63
N ILE A 242 -2.57 -1.43 -9.63
CA ILE A 242 -1.99 -2.76 -9.45
C ILE A 242 -0.50 -2.68 -9.77
N SER A 243 0.35 -2.82 -8.76
CA SER A 243 1.81 -2.74 -8.90
C SER A 243 2.42 -4.07 -9.32
N SER A 244 1.97 -5.18 -8.72
CA SER A 244 2.38 -6.52 -9.13
C SER A 244 1.39 -7.59 -8.70
N PHE A 245 1.49 -8.76 -9.33
CA PHE A 245 0.84 -9.97 -8.83
C PHE A 245 1.61 -11.23 -9.22
N VAL A 246 1.44 -12.30 -8.45
CA VAL A 246 2.01 -13.60 -8.79
C VAL A 246 0.98 -14.41 -9.56
N TYR A 247 1.40 -15.00 -10.68
CA TYR A 247 0.57 -15.90 -11.49
C TYR A 247 1.30 -17.21 -11.74
N PHE A 248 0.59 -18.32 -11.74
CA PHE A 248 1.20 -19.63 -11.96
C PHE A 248 0.22 -20.61 -12.60
N GLU A 249 0.76 -21.75 -13.01
CA GLU A 249 -0.04 -22.93 -13.34
C GLU A 249 0.20 -24.03 -12.31
N THR A 250 -0.87 -24.65 -11.85
CA THR A 250 -0.80 -25.71 -10.82
C THR A 250 -0.49 -27.10 -11.38
N ASP A 251 -0.59 -27.28 -12.70
CA ASP A 251 -0.34 -28.55 -13.38
C ASP A 251 0.72 -28.37 -14.50
N THR A 252 0.72 -29.26 -15.47
CA THR A 252 1.74 -29.39 -16.50
C THR A 252 1.59 -28.27 -17.52
N VAL A 253 2.57 -27.38 -17.58
CA VAL A 253 2.50 -26.20 -18.45
C VAL A 253 2.32 -26.59 -19.91
N SER A 254 1.18 -26.19 -20.46
CA SER A 254 0.85 -26.37 -21.87
C SER A 254 1.33 -25.16 -22.68
N PRO A 255 1.90 -25.36 -23.88
CA PRO A 255 2.27 -24.23 -24.74
C PRO A 255 1.09 -23.31 -25.02
N GLY A 256 1.28 -22.02 -24.78
CA GLY A 256 0.24 -21.01 -24.97
C GLY A 256 0.70 -19.61 -24.57
N ASP A 257 -0.07 -18.63 -25.03
CA ASP A 257 0.05 -17.24 -24.62
C ASP A 257 -0.98 -16.95 -23.53
N TYR A 258 -0.57 -16.23 -22.49
CA TYR A 258 -1.40 -15.81 -21.37
C TYR A 258 -1.51 -14.30 -21.44
N VAL A 259 -2.70 -13.81 -21.75
CA VAL A 259 -2.94 -12.40 -22.06
C VAL A 259 -3.75 -11.77 -20.93
N PHE A 260 -3.11 -10.84 -20.23
CA PHE A 260 -3.68 -10.09 -19.11
C PHE A 260 -4.15 -8.73 -19.63
N THR A 261 -5.45 -8.50 -19.61
CA THR A 261 -6.07 -7.31 -20.20
C THR A 261 -6.92 -6.59 -19.16
N VAL A 262 -6.59 -5.33 -18.88
CA VAL A 262 -7.48 -4.43 -18.14
C VAL A 262 -8.71 -4.17 -18.99
N THR A 263 -9.86 -4.67 -18.55
CA THR A 263 -11.16 -4.50 -19.23
C THR A 263 -11.93 -3.31 -18.70
N ASN A 264 -11.67 -2.90 -17.45
CA ASN A 264 -12.16 -1.65 -16.88
C ASN A 264 -11.09 -0.98 -16.00
N GLY A 265 -10.66 0.21 -16.40
CA GLY A 265 -9.50 0.94 -15.88
C GLY A 265 -8.57 1.39 -17.00
N THR A 266 -7.32 1.67 -16.67
CA THR A 266 -6.26 1.97 -17.65
C THR A 266 -5.06 1.07 -17.40
N GLY A 267 -4.44 0.53 -18.45
CA GLY A 267 -3.21 -0.25 -18.31
C GLY A 267 -2.83 -0.95 -19.61
N THR A 268 -1.54 -1.17 -19.81
CA THR A 268 -1.04 -1.88 -21.00
C THR A 268 -1.25 -3.39 -20.83
N THR A 269 -1.76 -4.06 -21.87
CA THR A 269 -1.91 -5.52 -21.90
C THR A 269 -0.57 -6.20 -21.66
N GLN A 270 -0.53 -7.11 -20.69
CA GLN A 270 0.64 -7.95 -20.43
C GLN A 270 0.46 -9.29 -21.15
N THR A 271 1.55 -9.87 -21.66
CA THR A 271 1.52 -11.18 -22.30
C THR A 271 2.69 -12.02 -21.82
N LEU A 272 2.36 -13.20 -21.31
CA LEU A 272 3.33 -14.21 -20.92
C LEU A 272 3.21 -15.41 -21.86
N THR A 273 4.26 -16.23 -21.88
CA THR A 273 4.28 -17.49 -22.62
C THR A 273 4.54 -18.63 -21.63
N ASP A 274 4.38 -19.88 -22.05
CA ASP A 274 4.74 -21.05 -21.25
C ASP A 274 6.18 -20.96 -20.69
N ALA A 275 7.11 -20.38 -21.46
CA ALA A 275 8.49 -20.18 -21.04
C ALA A 275 8.67 -19.20 -19.85
N SER A 276 7.65 -18.42 -19.52
CA SER A 276 7.66 -17.50 -18.38
C SER A 276 7.49 -18.21 -17.04
N PHE A 277 6.90 -19.41 -17.02
CA PHE A 277 6.60 -20.15 -15.80
C PHE A 277 7.80 -21.03 -15.40
N THR A 278 8.70 -20.49 -14.59
CA THR A 278 9.85 -21.23 -14.04
C THR A 278 9.69 -21.46 -12.54
N GLY A 279 9.26 -22.66 -12.11
CA GLY A 279 9.13 -22.99 -10.69
C GLY A 279 7.80 -22.54 -10.06
N SER A 280 7.86 -21.74 -8.99
CA SER A 280 6.70 -21.40 -8.12
C SER A 280 5.73 -20.35 -8.68
N GLY A 281 5.90 -19.93 -9.94
CA GLY A 281 5.10 -18.90 -10.60
C GLY A 281 5.94 -17.83 -11.31
N VAL A 282 5.26 -16.83 -11.84
CA VAL A 282 5.83 -15.64 -12.48
C VAL A 282 5.22 -14.40 -11.87
N VAL A 283 6.06 -13.43 -11.54
CA VAL A 283 5.63 -12.12 -11.06
C VAL A 283 5.35 -11.24 -12.26
N VAL A 284 4.13 -10.73 -12.34
CA VAL A 284 3.72 -9.77 -13.36
C VAL A 284 3.79 -8.37 -12.76
N THR A 285 4.52 -7.47 -13.41
CA THR A 285 4.72 -6.08 -12.95
C THR A 285 4.27 -5.10 -14.05
N PRO A 286 2.96 -4.83 -14.17
CA PRO A 286 2.45 -4.03 -15.29
C PRO A 286 2.97 -2.59 -15.29
N GLY A 287 3.16 -1.99 -14.10
CA GLY A 287 3.73 -0.66 -13.89
C GLY A 287 2.85 0.53 -14.32
N ASP A 288 1.81 0.31 -15.12
CA ASP A 288 0.88 1.34 -15.61
C ASP A 288 -0.60 1.01 -15.42
N TRP A 289 -0.91 -0.03 -14.65
CA TRP A 289 -2.27 -0.45 -14.34
C TRP A 289 -2.86 0.44 -13.26
N THR A 290 -3.77 1.33 -13.65
CA THR A 290 -4.34 2.36 -12.81
C THR A 290 -5.87 2.38 -12.86
N ASN A 291 -6.49 2.67 -11.71
CA ASN A 291 -7.94 2.71 -11.51
C ASN A 291 -8.64 1.46 -12.10
N VAL A 292 -8.03 0.30 -11.91
CA VAL A 292 -8.51 -0.98 -12.40
C VAL A 292 -9.65 -1.44 -11.51
N THR A 293 -10.81 -1.68 -12.11
CA THR A 293 -11.95 -2.36 -11.45
C THR A 293 -12.20 -3.73 -12.03
N GLU A 294 -11.65 -4.02 -13.21
CA GLU A 294 -11.71 -5.34 -13.83
C GLU A 294 -10.51 -5.58 -14.74
N PHE A 295 -9.91 -6.78 -14.64
CA PHE A 295 -9.02 -7.31 -15.66
C PHE A 295 -9.28 -8.79 -15.89
N THR A 296 -8.95 -9.27 -17.08
CA THR A 296 -9.11 -10.67 -17.46
C THR A 296 -7.79 -11.29 -17.86
N VAL A 297 -7.59 -12.55 -17.51
CA VAL A 297 -6.53 -13.41 -18.04
C VAL A 297 -7.17 -14.37 -19.02
N THR A 298 -6.68 -14.42 -20.26
CA THR A 298 -7.12 -15.40 -21.27
C THR A 298 -5.93 -16.19 -21.75
N THR A 299 -6.16 -17.42 -22.23
CA THR A 299 -5.06 -18.25 -22.73
C THR A 299 -5.39 -18.98 -24.02
N THR A 300 -4.35 -19.25 -24.81
CA THR A 300 -4.40 -20.18 -25.94
C THR A 300 -3.96 -21.61 -25.57
N ALA A 301 -3.51 -21.83 -24.34
CA ALA A 301 -3.14 -23.15 -23.82
C ALA A 301 -4.36 -24.09 -23.77
N THR A 302 -4.12 -25.38 -24.01
CA THR A 302 -5.18 -26.40 -24.08
C THR A 302 -5.49 -27.10 -22.75
N ASP A 303 -4.67 -26.86 -21.73
CA ASP A 303 -4.81 -27.44 -20.39
C ASP A 303 -4.37 -26.40 -19.35
N PHE A 304 -5.18 -25.37 -19.20
CA PHE A 304 -4.89 -24.25 -18.32
C PHE A 304 -5.45 -24.51 -16.93
N ALA A 305 -4.54 -24.61 -15.96
CA ALA A 305 -4.83 -24.73 -14.54
C ALA A 305 -4.32 -23.48 -13.80
N PRO A 306 -5.01 -22.33 -13.95
CA PRO A 306 -4.53 -21.07 -13.40
C PRO A 306 -4.55 -21.06 -11.89
N GLY A 307 -3.49 -20.49 -11.33
CA GLY A 307 -3.48 -19.97 -9.97
C GLY A 307 -2.88 -18.58 -9.92
N PHE A 308 -3.24 -17.86 -8.87
CA PHE A 308 -2.67 -16.57 -8.55
C PHE A 308 -2.38 -16.49 -7.06
N ASP A 309 -1.50 -15.56 -6.73
CA ASP A 309 -1.07 -15.25 -5.37
C ASP A 309 -0.71 -13.76 -5.32
N THR A 310 -0.50 -13.25 -4.11
CA THR A 310 -0.01 -11.91 -3.73
C THR A 310 -0.16 -10.86 -4.83
N LEU A 311 -1.33 -10.25 -4.90
CA LEU A 311 -1.62 -9.07 -5.71
C LEU A 311 -1.40 -7.83 -4.84
N ASN A 312 -0.34 -7.10 -5.14
CA ASN A 312 -0.01 -5.83 -4.53
C ASN A 312 -0.82 -4.72 -5.22
N PHE A 313 -1.55 -3.96 -4.42
CA PHE A 313 -2.38 -2.89 -4.91
C PHE A 313 -2.38 -1.68 -3.99
N THR A 314 -2.77 -0.55 -4.56
CA THR A 314 -3.21 0.60 -3.80
C THR A 314 -4.65 0.92 -4.17
N ALA A 315 -5.49 1.19 -3.17
CA ALA A 315 -6.84 1.64 -3.46
C ALA A 315 -6.78 3.08 -3.98
N THR A 316 -7.39 3.32 -5.13
CA THR A 316 -7.45 4.69 -5.66
C THR A 316 -8.43 5.49 -4.80
N VAL A 317 -7.93 6.55 -4.17
CA VAL A 317 -8.81 7.58 -3.67
C VAL A 317 -9.36 8.34 -4.88
N THR A 318 -10.68 8.30 -5.07
CA THR A 318 -11.30 9.24 -6.01
C THR A 318 -11.16 10.63 -5.41
N ASN A 319 -10.17 11.40 -5.85
CA ASN A 319 -10.02 12.81 -5.50
C ASN A 319 -11.36 13.52 -5.72
N ASN A 320 -12.03 13.84 -4.62
CA ASN A 320 -13.29 14.52 -4.58
C ASN A 320 -13.02 16.03 -4.71
N ASN A 321 -13.69 16.66 -5.67
CA ASN A 321 -13.60 18.11 -5.78
C ASN A 321 -13.97 18.78 -4.44
N PRO A 322 -13.26 19.86 -4.03
CA PRO A 322 -13.63 20.63 -2.85
C PRO A 322 -15.10 21.06 -2.92
N THR A 323 -15.80 20.88 -1.82
CA THR A 323 -17.19 21.26 -1.70
C THR A 323 -17.35 22.57 -0.97
N GLN A 324 -18.35 23.33 -1.40
CA GLN A 324 -18.80 24.53 -0.73
C GLN A 324 -20.13 24.22 -0.05
N THR A 325 -20.17 24.41 1.27
CA THR A 325 -21.40 24.36 2.06
C THR A 325 -21.66 25.72 2.72
N GLY A 326 -22.84 25.89 3.30
CA GLY A 326 -23.25 27.16 3.90
C GLY A 326 -23.86 28.15 2.91
N VAL A 327 -23.96 29.42 3.32
CA VAL A 327 -24.65 30.46 2.56
C VAL A 327 -23.63 31.30 1.82
N MET A 328 -23.63 31.21 0.49
CA MET A 328 -22.91 32.17 -0.35
C MET A 328 -23.65 33.51 -0.34
N PRO A 329 -22.93 34.65 -0.24
CA PRO A 329 -23.55 35.96 -0.44
C PRO A 329 -24.09 36.05 -1.87
N VAL A 330 -25.41 36.19 -2.00
CA VAL A 330 -26.06 36.25 -3.33
C VAL A 330 -26.02 37.65 -3.92
N ASP A 331 -26.10 38.69 -3.08
CA ASP A 331 -26.02 40.09 -3.50
C ASP A 331 -25.36 40.94 -2.39
N LEU A 332 -24.30 41.68 -2.74
CA LEU A 332 -23.71 42.71 -1.88
C LEU A 332 -24.00 44.09 -2.49
N THR A 333 -24.83 44.88 -1.84
CA THR A 333 -25.04 46.29 -2.22
C THR A 333 -23.99 47.15 -1.55
N VAL A 334 -23.16 47.82 -2.35
CA VAL A 334 -22.13 48.74 -1.88
C VAL A 334 -22.47 50.17 -2.28
N THR A 335 -21.99 51.14 -1.50
CA THR A 335 -22.01 52.55 -1.91
C THR A 335 -20.74 52.85 -2.70
N GLU A 336 -20.88 53.56 -3.81
CA GLU A 336 -19.73 54.02 -4.60
C GLU A 336 -18.73 54.77 -3.71
N ASP A 337 -17.44 54.58 -4.01
CA ASP A 337 -16.30 55.17 -3.29
C ASP A 337 -16.26 54.90 -1.79
N THR A 338 -17.00 53.90 -1.30
CA THR A 338 -17.02 53.51 0.11
C THR A 338 -16.58 52.06 0.25
N ALA A 339 -15.44 51.84 0.90
CA ALA A 339 -14.95 50.50 1.20
C ALA A 339 -16.02 49.71 1.98
N SER A 340 -16.35 48.53 1.47
CA SER A 340 -17.37 47.64 2.03
C SER A 340 -16.77 46.24 2.21
N ASN A 341 -17.17 45.55 3.28
CA ASN A 341 -16.69 44.20 3.54
C ASN A 341 -17.49 43.18 2.72
N LEU A 342 -16.78 42.20 2.15
CA LEU A 342 -17.39 40.97 1.65
C LEU A 342 -17.43 39.96 2.80
N ASP A 343 -18.61 39.69 3.34
CA ASP A 343 -18.79 38.75 4.44
C ASP A 343 -18.85 37.31 3.92
N LEU A 344 -17.80 36.54 4.21
CA LEU A 344 -17.71 35.11 3.90
C LEU A 344 -17.86 34.25 5.17
N SER A 345 -18.28 34.82 6.30
CA SER A 345 -18.38 34.08 7.57
C SER A 345 -19.38 32.93 7.54
N GLY A 346 -20.35 32.96 6.62
CA GLY A 346 -21.31 31.89 6.36
C GLY A 346 -20.83 30.82 5.38
N LEU A 347 -19.64 30.99 4.77
CA LEU A 347 -19.04 30.04 3.83
C LEU A 347 -18.26 28.97 4.59
N THR A 348 -18.50 27.71 4.24
CA THR A 348 -17.67 26.59 4.70
C THR A 348 -17.12 25.87 3.48
N LEU A 349 -15.79 25.73 3.42
CA LEU A 349 -15.10 24.91 2.44
C LEU A 349 -14.69 23.61 3.11
N ALA A 350 -14.96 22.50 2.44
CA ALA A 350 -14.57 21.18 2.91
C ALA A 350 -14.01 20.38 1.74
N ASP A 351 -12.98 19.61 2.03
CA ASP A 351 -12.42 18.63 1.13
C ASP A 351 -12.55 17.26 1.80
N ALA A 352 -13.05 16.27 1.07
CA ALA A 352 -13.26 14.93 1.61
C ALA A 352 -11.94 14.14 1.68
N ASP A 353 -10.93 14.53 0.91
CA ASP A 353 -9.65 13.83 0.80
C ASP A 353 -8.62 14.29 1.85
N GLY A 354 -8.94 15.30 2.66
CA GLY A 354 -8.06 15.76 3.73
C GLY A 354 -6.89 16.64 3.27
N ASP A 355 -6.96 17.16 2.05
CA ASP A 355 -5.97 18.09 1.49
C ASP A 355 -5.74 19.31 2.40
N THR A 356 -4.47 19.70 2.53
CA THR A 356 -4.04 20.74 3.49
C THR A 356 -4.39 22.17 3.04
N GLY A 357 -5.05 22.36 1.89
CA GLY A 357 -5.50 23.67 1.43
C GLY A 357 -6.49 23.64 0.26
N VAL A 358 -7.56 24.42 0.38
CA VAL A 358 -8.54 24.64 -0.69
C VAL A 358 -8.32 26.03 -1.30
N VAL A 359 -8.29 26.12 -2.63
CA VAL A 359 -8.19 27.40 -3.36
C VAL A 359 -9.58 27.89 -3.75
N LEU A 360 -10.01 29.02 -3.16
CA LEU A 360 -11.21 29.73 -3.58
C LEU A 360 -10.84 30.89 -4.53
N THR A 361 -11.38 30.86 -5.75
CA THR A 361 -11.23 31.98 -6.70
C THR A 361 -12.47 32.86 -6.67
N LEU A 362 -12.32 34.13 -6.30
CA LEU A 362 -13.36 35.14 -6.37
C LEU A 362 -13.10 36.07 -7.55
N THR A 363 -14.12 36.32 -8.39
CA THR A 363 -14.00 37.22 -9.54
C THR A 363 -15.03 38.35 -9.41
N ALA A 364 -14.57 39.60 -9.53
CA ALA A 364 -15.45 40.76 -9.67
C ALA A 364 -15.55 41.12 -11.15
N SER A 365 -16.77 41.31 -11.66
CA SER A 365 -17.00 41.76 -13.04
C SER A 365 -16.68 43.25 -13.24
N ALA A 366 -16.62 44.03 -12.17
CA ALA A 366 -16.18 45.42 -12.13
C ALA A 366 -15.71 45.80 -10.71
N GLY A 367 -14.83 46.79 -10.61
CA GLY A 367 -14.31 47.30 -9.33
C GLY A 367 -13.07 46.54 -8.83
N THR A 368 -12.69 46.81 -7.57
CA THR A 368 -11.49 46.21 -6.95
C THR A 368 -11.85 45.44 -5.68
N MET A 369 -11.43 44.18 -5.60
CA MET A 369 -11.40 43.43 -4.35
C MET A 369 -9.98 43.47 -3.76
N ALA A 370 -9.88 43.82 -2.49
CA ALA A 370 -8.62 43.81 -1.74
C ALA A 370 -8.81 43.04 -0.44
N ALA A 371 -7.84 42.20 -0.10
CA ALA A 371 -7.80 41.46 1.15
C ALA A 371 -6.36 41.36 1.65
N THR A 372 -6.19 41.14 2.95
CA THR A 372 -4.90 40.86 3.58
C THR A 372 -4.86 39.42 4.06
N SER A 373 -3.75 38.73 3.87
CA SER A 373 -3.54 37.39 4.42
C SER A 373 -3.66 37.39 5.95
N GLY A 374 -4.27 36.35 6.52
CA GLY A 374 -4.54 36.25 7.95
C GLY A 374 -5.34 35.00 8.30
N GLY A 375 -5.26 34.54 9.55
CA GLY A 375 -6.06 33.39 10.03
C GLY A 375 -5.84 32.07 9.27
N GLY A 376 -4.67 31.87 8.68
CA GLY A 376 -4.36 30.69 7.84
C GLY A 376 -4.71 30.86 6.35
N VAL A 377 -5.31 31.99 5.94
CA VAL A 377 -5.64 32.30 4.54
C VAL A 377 -4.48 33.05 3.88
N THR A 378 -4.04 32.57 2.72
CA THR A 378 -3.07 33.25 1.84
C THR A 378 -3.80 33.81 0.63
N ILE A 379 -3.71 35.12 0.41
CA ILE A 379 -4.33 35.79 -0.75
C ILE A 379 -3.30 35.94 -1.87
N GLY A 380 -3.60 35.41 -3.06
CA GLY A 380 -2.84 35.63 -4.30
C GLY A 380 -3.61 36.53 -5.27
N GLY A 381 -2.93 37.45 -5.97
CA GLY A 381 -3.51 38.19 -7.10
C GLY A 381 -4.43 39.37 -6.75
N SER A 382 -4.17 40.13 -5.69
CA SER A 382 -4.89 41.40 -5.44
C SER A 382 -4.65 42.40 -6.59
N GLY A 383 -5.57 42.46 -7.55
CA GLY A 383 -5.42 43.25 -8.77
C GLY A 383 -6.72 43.39 -9.56
N THR A 384 -6.81 44.48 -10.32
CA THR A 384 -8.00 45.02 -10.99
C THR A 384 -8.46 44.18 -12.18
N GLY A 385 -9.76 43.86 -12.25
CA GLY A 385 -10.46 43.70 -13.52
C GLY A 385 -11.00 45.06 -13.94
N THR A 386 -10.40 45.68 -14.96
CA THR A 386 -10.89 46.93 -15.56
C THR A 386 -12.04 46.67 -16.51
#